data_AF-A0A8X7R8H9-F1
#
_entry.id   AF-A0A8X7R8H9-F1
#
_cell.length_a   1.000
_cell.length_b   1.000
_cell.length_c   1.000
_cell.angle_alpha   90.00
_cell.angle_beta   90.00
_cell.angle_gamma   90.00
#
_symmetry.space_group_name_H-M   'P 1'
#
loop_
_entity.id
_entity.type
_entity.pdbx_description
1 polymer ?
#
loop_
_entity_poly.entity_id
_entity_poly.type
_entity_poly.pdbx_seq_one_letter_code
_entity_poly.pdbx_strand_id
1 'polypeptide(L)'
;MSVSGCCRNLRITIKAVLHLHLRPPRGSSLYRRIQSRHLSSSSSMADLKSTFLNVYSTLKSDLLHDPSFEFTEESRLWVEKMLDYNVPGGKLNRGLSVVDSFKLLKEGEDLNEEEVFLSCALGWCIEWLQAYFLVLDDIMDNSVTRRGQPCWFRVPQVGMVAINDGILLRNHIHRILKKHFRGKPYYVDLVDLFNEVEMQTACGQMIDLITTFEGEKDLAKYSLPIHRRIVQYKTAYYSFYLPVACALLMAGENLENHIDVKNVLVDMGIYFQVQDDYLDCFADPETLGKIGTDIEDFKCSWLVVKALERCSKEQTEILYANYGKPDPSNVAKVKELYKELDLEGVFKEYESKSYEKLTGVIEAHKSKAIQAVLKSFLAKIYKRQK
;
A
#
# COMPACT_ATOMS: atom_id res chain seq x y z
N MET A 1 2.53 66.02 -47.97
CA MET A 1 2.79 64.59 -47.73
C MET A 1 2.21 64.28 -46.36
N SER A 2 1.19 63.47 -46.09
CA SER A 2 0.37 62.50 -46.83
C SER A 2 -1.03 62.47 -46.18
N VAL A 3 -2.09 62.40 -46.99
CA VAL A 3 -3.49 62.21 -46.56
C VAL A 3 -4.11 61.09 -47.41
N SER A 4 -5.04 60.33 -46.82
CA SER A 4 -5.89 59.28 -47.40
C SER A 4 -5.17 57.95 -47.66
N GLY A 5 -5.71 56.77 -47.38
CA GLY A 5 -7.08 56.36 -47.11
C GLY A 5 -7.36 55.11 -47.94
N CYS A 6 -7.57 53.95 -47.31
CA CYS A 6 -8.38 52.89 -47.91
C CYS A 6 -8.80 51.84 -46.87
N CYS A 7 -10.01 51.99 -46.36
CA CYS A 7 -10.85 50.87 -45.95
C CYS A 7 -11.36 50.15 -47.20
N ARG A 8 -11.48 48.81 -47.17
CA ARG A 8 -12.72 48.04 -47.50
C ARG A 8 -12.44 46.53 -47.68
N ASN A 9 -13.48 45.76 -47.34
CA ASN A 9 -13.74 44.32 -47.53
C ASN A 9 -13.25 43.43 -46.37
N LEU A 10 -14.09 42.69 -45.62
CA LEU A 10 -15.50 42.33 -45.80
C LEU A 10 -16.07 41.85 -44.43
N ARG A 11 -17.13 42.48 -43.94
CA ARG A 11 -18.10 41.90 -42.98
C ARG A 11 -19.33 41.51 -43.81
N ILE A 12 -19.85 40.29 -43.65
CA ILE A 12 -21.25 39.85 -43.88
C ILE A 12 -21.40 38.50 -43.14
N THR A 13 -22.01 38.50 -41.94
CA THR A 13 -23.37 37.99 -41.61
C THR A 13 -23.33 36.49 -41.29
N ILE A 14 -23.76 35.98 -40.12
CA ILE A 14 -25.17 35.72 -39.78
C ILE A 14 -25.30 35.42 -38.27
N LYS A 15 -26.22 36.12 -37.61
CA LYS A 15 -26.94 35.69 -36.40
C LYS A 15 -27.83 34.50 -36.73
N ALA A 16 -27.80 33.46 -35.91
CA ALA A 16 -28.91 32.57 -35.50
C ALA A 16 -28.44 31.12 -35.38
N VAL A 17 -28.53 30.56 -34.17
CA VAL A 17 -29.42 29.45 -33.80
C VAL A 17 -29.05 29.11 -32.35
N LEU A 18 -29.80 29.73 -31.43
CA LEU A 18 -30.17 29.11 -30.17
C LEU A 18 -30.94 27.81 -30.47
N HIS A 19 -30.82 26.84 -29.57
CA HIS A 19 -31.48 25.53 -29.55
C HIS A 19 -30.93 24.46 -30.51
N LEU A 20 -30.03 23.63 -29.97
CA LEU A 20 -30.13 22.19 -30.12
C LEU A 20 -29.75 21.54 -28.78
N HIS A 21 -30.76 20.98 -28.11
CA HIS A 21 -30.60 20.04 -27.01
C HIS A 21 -29.77 18.85 -27.47
N LEU A 22 -28.61 18.63 -26.84
CA LEU A 22 -27.93 17.34 -26.89
C LEU A 22 -27.77 16.81 -25.46
N ARG A 23 -28.50 15.71 -25.27
CA ARG A 23 -28.69 14.93 -24.05
C ARG A 23 -27.36 14.50 -23.41
N PRO A 24 -27.31 14.26 -22.09
CA PRO A 24 -26.14 13.67 -21.46
C PRO A 24 -25.87 12.29 -22.07
N PRO A 25 -24.59 11.85 -22.17
CA PRO A 25 -24.27 10.53 -22.69
C PRO A 25 -24.92 9.48 -21.80
N ARG A 26 -25.73 8.61 -22.43
CA ARG A 26 -26.36 7.46 -21.80
C ARG A 26 -25.27 6.61 -21.14
N GLY A 27 -25.45 6.32 -19.86
CA GLY A 27 -24.58 5.45 -19.08
C GLY A 27 -24.23 4.19 -19.85
N SER A 28 -22.94 3.87 -19.88
CA SER A 28 -22.39 2.68 -20.50
C SER A 28 -23.12 1.44 -20.02
N SER A 29 -23.52 0.62 -21.00
CA SER A 29 -24.25 -0.65 -20.95
C SER A 29 -23.70 -1.73 -19.98
N LEU A 30 -22.66 -1.46 -19.19
CA LEU A 30 -22.09 -2.40 -18.24
C LEU A 30 -22.79 -2.40 -16.86
N TYR A 31 -23.42 -1.29 -16.48
CA TYR A 31 -24.24 -1.19 -15.24
C TYR A 31 -25.38 -2.21 -15.19
N ARG A 32 -25.83 -2.71 -16.36
CA ARG A 32 -26.90 -3.71 -16.46
C ARG A 32 -26.46 -5.14 -16.19
N ARG A 33 -25.16 -5.46 -16.22
CA ARG A 33 -24.68 -6.83 -16.00
C ARG A 33 -24.58 -7.25 -14.53
N ILE A 34 -24.77 -6.32 -13.61
CA ILE A 34 -24.84 -6.60 -12.16
C ILE A 34 -26.29 -6.84 -11.70
N GLN A 35 -27.31 -6.49 -12.51
CA GLN A 35 -28.74 -6.50 -12.16
C GLN A 35 -29.41 -7.88 -12.04
N SER A 36 -28.73 -8.96 -11.67
CA SER A 36 -29.41 -10.27 -11.54
C SER A 36 -29.07 -11.11 -10.31
N ARG A 37 -28.59 -10.52 -9.22
CA ARG A 37 -28.53 -11.23 -7.93
C ARG A 37 -29.02 -10.33 -6.81
N HIS A 38 -30.19 -10.66 -6.27
CA HIS A 38 -30.60 -10.16 -4.96
C HIS A 38 -29.52 -10.56 -3.94
N LEU A 39 -28.77 -9.60 -3.41
CA LEU A 39 -27.91 -9.82 -2.26
C LEU A 39 -28.81 -9.85 -1.01
N SER A 40 -28.98 -11.05 -0.46
CA SER A 40 -29.55 -11.27 0.87
C SER A 40 -28.56 -10.84 1.96
N SER A 41 -29.10 -10.40 3.10
CA SER A 41 -28.43 -9.76 4.25
C SER A 41 -27.46 -10.65 5.07
N SER A 42 -26.66 -11.49 4.43
CA SER A 42 -25.58 -12.25 5.06
C SER A 42 -24.41 -12.48 4.08
N SER A 43 -23.84 -11.39 3.56
CA SER A 43 -22.61 -11.45 2.75
C SER A 43 -21.47 -12.04 3.59
N SER A 44 -21.15 -13.31 3.37
CA SER A 44 -19.97 -13.96 3.93
C SER A 44 -18.68 -13.30 3.43
N MET A 45 -17.57 -13.42 4.18
CA MET A 45 -16.26 -12.89 3.75
C MET A 45 -15.78 -13.44 2.39
N ALA A 46 -16.26 -14.64 2.01
CA ALA A 46 -16.01 -15.22 0.69
C ALA A 46 -16.71 -14.44 -0.45
N ASP A 47 -17.90 -13.89 -0.18
CA ASP A 47 -18.67 -13.10 -1.16
C ASP A 47 -18.04 -11.72 -1.38
N LEU A 48 -17.51 -11.10 -0.32
CA LEU A 48 -16.77 -9.85 -0.39
C LEU A 48 -15.48 -9.97 -1.21
N LYS A 49 -14.69 -11.02 -0.97
CA LYS A 49 -13.44 -11.24 -1.72
C LYS A 49 -13.71 -11.51 -3.20
N SER A 50 -14.75 -12.28 -3.52
CA SER A 50 -15.22 -12.50 -4.89
C SER A 50 -15.58 -11.17 -5.56
N THR A 51 -16.37 -10.34 -4.87
CA THR A 51 -16.75 -9.01 -5.35
C THR A 51 -15.53 -8.11 -5.58
N PHE A 52 -14.58 -8.10 -4.63
CA PHE A 52 -13.34 -7.35 -4.75
C PHE A 52 -12.54 -7.75 -6.00
N LEU A 53 -12.41 -9.05 -6.29
CA LEU A 53 -11.75 -9.56 -7.50
C LEU A 53 -12.53 -9.25 -8.80
N ASN A 54 -13.87 -9.18 -8.75
CA ASN A 54 -14.66 -8.76 -9.91
C ASN A 54 -14.41 -7.27 -10.25
N VAL A 55 -14.24 -6.43 -9.22
CA VAL A 55 -13.87 -5.02 -9.42
C VAL A 55 -12.50 -4.90 -10.07
N TYR A 56 -11.51 -5.73 -9.68
CA TYR A 56 -10.20 -5.77 -10.36
C TYR A 56 -10.33 -5.94 -11.87
N SER A 57 -11.14 -6.90 -12.31
CA SER A 57 -11.34 -7.17 -13.73
C SER A 57 -11.92 -5.96 -14.48
N THR A 58 -12.80 -5.22 -13.81
CA THR A 58 -13.38 -3.97 -14.35
C THR A 58 -12.32 -2.88 -14.47
N LEU A 59 -11.54 -2.65 -13.41
CA LEU A 59 -10.48 -1.64 -13.38
C LEU A 59 -9.36 -1.96 -14.39
N LYS A 60 -8.94 -3.22 -14.46
CA LYS A 60 -7.97 -3.69 -15.45
C LYS A 60 -8.45 -3.42 -16.87
N SER A 61 -9.70 -3.79 -17.19
CA SER A 61 -10.29 -3.51 -18.50
C SER A 61 -10.31 -2.02 -18.82
N ASP A 62 -10.66 -1.18 -17.83
CA ASP A 62 -10.68 0.27 -17.97
C ASP A 62 -9.30 0.86 -18.28
N LEU A 63 -8.24 0.33 -17.67
CA LEU A 63 -6.85 0.74 -17.90
C LEU A 63 -6.32 0.27 -19.26
N LEU A 64 -6.63 -0.96 -19.65
CA LEU A 64 -6.23 -1.51 -20.94
C LEU A 64 -6.89 -0.75 -22.12
N HIS A 65 -8.04 -0.13 -21.90
CA HIS A 65 -8.74 0.67 -22.92
C HIS A 65 -8.66 2.18 -22.63
N ASP A 66 -7.61 2.62 -21.93
CA ASP A 66 -7.46 4.02 -21.59
C ASP A 66 -7.24 4.88 -22.87
N PRO A 67 -8.09 5.89 -23.12
CA PRO A 67 -8.03 6.70 -24.35
C PRO A 67 -6.81 7.64 -24.39
N SER A 68 -6.01 7.72 -23.33
CA SER A 68 -4.79 8.54 -23.32
C SER A 68 -3.58 7.84 -23.93
N PHE A 69 -3.70 6.56 -24.30
CA PHE A 69 -2.66 5.81 -24.98
C PHE A 69 -3.24 5.00 -26.14
N GLU A 70 -2.55 5.03 -27.28
CA GLU A 70 -2.92 4.24 -28.46
C GLU A 70 -2.36 2.82 -28.32
N PHE A 71 -3.11 1.95 -27.65
CA PHE A 71 -2.73 0.56 -27.45
C PHE A 71 -2.75 -0.27 -28.75
N THR A 72 -1.61 -0.86 -29.08
CA THR A 72 -1.52 -2.03 -29.97
C THR A 72 -1.93 -3.32 -29.24
N GLU A 73 -2.11 -4.43 -29.97
CA GLU A 73 -2.34 -5.75 -29.36
C GLU A 73 -1.17 -6.17 -28.44
N GLU A 74 0.07 -5.97 -28.91
CA GLU A 74 1.29 -6.31 -28.15
C GLU A 74 1.40 -5.51 -26.84
N SER A 75 1.24 -4.19 -26.89
CA SER A 75 1.32 -3.34 -25.70
C SER A 75 0.19 -3.63 -24.70
N ARG A 76 -1.01 -3.97 -25.21
CA ARG A 76 -2.15 -4.36 -24.37
C ARG A 76 -1.87 -5.67 -23.63
N LEU A 77 -1.37 -6.68 -24.33
CA LEU A 77 -1.00 -7.97 -23.74
C LEU A 77 0.14 -7.82 -22.73
N TRP A 78 1.11 -6.95 -22.99
CA TRP A 78 2.18 -6.65 -22.04
C TRP A 78 1.63 -6.09 -20.73
N VAL A 79 0.83 -5.02 -20.81
CA VAL A 79 0.25 -4.38 -19.62
C VAL A 79 -0.69 -5.33 -18.88
N GLU A 80 -1.50 -6.10 -19.60
CA GLU A 80 -2.39 -7.08 -18.98
C GLU A 80 -1.60 -8.12 -18.17
N LYS A 81 -0.57 -8.73 -18.78
CA LYS A 81 0.29 -9.71 -18.10
C LYS A 81 0.99 -9.11 -16.90
N MET A 82 1.53 -7.89 -17.04
CA MET A 82 2.20 -7.18 -15.96
C MET A 82 1.26 -6.91 -14.78
N LEU A 83 0.01 -6.51 -15.05
CA LEU A 83 -1.01 -6.29 -14.03
C LEU A 83 -1.40 -7.58 -13.30
N ASP A 84 -1.70 -8.65 -14.05
CA ASP A 84 -2.12 -9.93 -13.47
C ASP A 84 -0.99 -10.59 -12.65
N TYR A 85 0.27 -10.34 -13.02
CA TYR A 85 1.43 -10.83 -12.29
C TYR A 85 1.66 -10.09 -10.96
N ASN A 86 1.62 -8.76 -10.98
CA ASN A 86 2.12 -7.96 -9.87
C ASN A 86 1.04 -7.52 -8.86
N VAL A 87 -0.23 -7.45 -9.28
CA VAL A 87 -1.27 -6.80 -8.48
C VAL A 87 -2.08 -7.79 -7.62
N PRO A 88 -2.80 -8.78 -8.18
CA PRO A 88 -3.80 -9.55 -7.42
C PRO A 88 -3.25 -10.69 -6.56
N GLY A 89 -1.97 -11.08 -6.71
CA GLY A 89 -1.40 -12.30 -6.10
C GLY A 89 -1.16 -12.27 -4.58
N GLY A 90 -1.49 -11.17 -3.90
CA GLY A 90 -1.30 -11.01 -2.45
C GLY A 90 -2.47 -11.53 -1.59
N LYS A 91 -2.37 -11.30 -0.27
CA LYS A 91 -3.50 -11.53 0.67
C LYS A 91 -4.63 -10.49 0.51
N LEU A 92 -4.34 -9.35 -0.15
CA LEU A 92 -5.26 -8.22 -0.39
C LEU A 92 -5.78 -7.57 0.91
N ASN A 93 -5.06 -7.73 2.02
CA ASN A 93 -5.49 -7.25 3.33
C ASN A 93 -5.67 -5.73 3.37
N ARG A 94 -4.81 -4.96 2.68
CA ARG A 94 -4.88 -3.49 2.68
C ARG A 94 -6.10 -3.04 1.89
N GLY A 95 -6.31 -3.61 0.70
CA GLY A 95 -7.45 -3.30 -0.15
C GLY A 95 -8.79 -3.69 0.48
N LEU A 96 -8.91 -4.90 1.01
CA LEU A 96 -10.11 -5.36 1.71
C LEU A 96 -10.42 -4.52 2.96
N SER A 97 -9.39 -3.98 3.62
CA SER A 97 -9.59 -3.16 4.82
C SER A 97 -10.25 -1.81 4.52
N VAL A 98 -10.20 -1.29 3.29
CA VAL A 98 -10.99 -0.11 2.91
C VAL A 98 -12.49 -0.44 2.99
N VAL A 99 -12.88 -1.58 2.43
CA VAL A 99 -14.27 -2.03 2.39
C VAL A 99 -14.78 -2.35 3.79
N ASP A 100 -14.00 -3.10 4.58
CA ASP A 100 -14.33 -3.41 5.97
C ASP A 100 -14.47 -2.13 6.82
N SER A 101 -13.54 -1.18 6.67
CA SER A 101 -13.59 0.07 7.44
C SER A 101 -14.80 0.90 7.07
N PHE A 102 -15.09 1.04 5.77
CA PHE A 102 -16.24 1.81 5.31
C PHE A 102 -17.57 1.21 5.79
N LYS A 103 -17.68 -0.13 5.78
CA LYS A 103 -18.84 -0.83 6.34
C LYS A 103 -19.00 -0.60 7.84
N LEU A 104 -17.90 -0.61 8.60
CA LEU A 104 -17.94 -0.34 10.05
C LEU A 104 -18.30 1.12 10.37
N LEU A 105 -17.86 2.07 9.55
CA LEU A 105 -18.24 3.49 9.66
C LEU A 105 -19.72 3.75 9.40
N LYS A 106 -20.39 2.86 8.65
CA LYS A 106 -21.82 2.91 8.34
C LYS A 106 -22.71 2.32 9.46
N GLU A 107 -22.14 1.87 10.57
CA GLU A 107 -22.85 1.46 11.79
C GLU A 107 -24.03 0.48 11.59
N GLY A 108 -23.89 -0.45 10.63
CA GLY A 108 -24.90 -1.49 10.36
C GLY A 108 -25.83 -1.20 9.18
N GLU A 109 -25.68 -0.06 8.51
CA GLU A 109 -26.30 0.16 7.20
C GLU A 109 -25.63 -0.71 6.12
N ASP A 110 -26.44 -1.30 5.25
CA ASP A 110 -25.94 -2.04 4.09
C ASP A 110 -25.36 -1.08 3.05
N LEU A 111 -24.21 -1.46 2.50
CA LEU A 111 -23.59 -0.72 1.41
C LEU A 111 -24.38 -0.94 0.12
N ASN A 112 -24.70 0.14 -0.60
CA ASN A 112 -25.27 0.03 -1.93
C ASN A 112 -24.22 -0.40 -2.97
N GLU A 113 -24.66 -0.77 -4.18
CA GLU A 113 -23.76 -1.26 -5.24
C GLU A 113 -22.64 -0.26 -5.61
N GLU A 114 -22.94 1.03 -5.61
CA GLU A 114 -21.95 2.07 -5.92
C GLU A 114 -20.92 2.19 -4.79
N GLU A 115 -21.36 2.16 -3.53
CA GLU A 115 -20.50 2.18 -2.35
C GLU A 115 -19.56 0.97 -2.29
N VAL A 116 -20.07 -0.22 -2.59
CA VAL A 116 -19.26 -1.44 -2.68
C VAL A 116 -18.21 -1.30 -3.78
N PHE A 117 -18.61 -0.86 -4.99
CA PHE A 117 -17.67 -0.68 -6.09
C PHE A 117 -16.58 0.35 -5.77
N LEU A 118 -16.96 1.52 -5.24
CA LEU A 118 -16.01 2.61 -4.96
C LEU A 118 -15.04 2.24 -3.83
N SER A 119 -15.51 1.60 -2.76
CA SER A 119 -14.62 1.15 -1.68
C SER A 119 -13.66 0.07 -2.16
N CYS A 120 -14.12 -0.86 -3.01
CA CYS A 120 -13.23 -1.82 -3.67
C CYS A 120 -12.23 -1.13 -4.60
N ALA A 121 -12.65 -0.11 -5.35
CA ALA A 121 -11.77 0.62 -6.26
C ALA A 121 -10.65 1.37 -5.53
N LEU A 122 -10.95 2.03 -4.40
CA LEU A 122 -9.91 2.61 -3.53
C LEU A 122 -9.02 1.53 -2.93
N GLY A 123 -9.61 0.40 -2.50
CA GLY A 123 -8.83 -0.74 -2.02
C GLY A 123 -7.82 -1.23 -3.07
N TRP A 124 -8.23 -1.32 -4.32
CA TRP A 124 -7.34 -1.64 -5.43
C TRP A 124 -6.29 -0.56 -5.69
N CYS A 125 -6.61 0.73 -5.62
CA CYS A 125 -5.59 1.78 -5.70
C CYS A 125 -4.44 1.56 -4.69
N ILE A 126 -4.75 1.09 -3.48
CA ILE A 126 -3.73 0.76 -2.47
C ILE A 126 -2.92 -0.48 -2.86
N GLU A 127 -3.56 -1.53 -3.39
CA GLU A 127 -2.86 -2.73 -3.87
C GLU A 127 -1.98 -2.43 -5.11
N TRP A 128 -2.39 -1.49 -5.99
CA TRP A 128 -1.56 -0.96 -7.08
C TRP A 128 -0.37 -0.17 -6.55
N LEU A 129 -0.58 0.70 -5.55
CA LEU A 129 0.50 1.45 -4.89
C LEU A 129 1.52 0.50 -4.26
N GLN A 130 1.03 -0.53 -3.57
CA GLN A 130 1.89 -1.56 -3.01
C GLN A 130 2.64 -2.33 -4.11
N ALA A 131 1.96 -2.74 -5.18
CA ALA A 131 2.60 -3.45 -6.29
C ALA A 131 3.72 -2.62 -6.94
N TYR A 132 3.50 -1.32 -7.12
CA TYR A 132 4.51 -0.37 -7.58
C TYR A 132 5.77 -0.40 -6.69
N PHE A 133 5.61 -0.20 -5.38
CA PHE A 133 6.75 -0.21 -4.46
C PHE A 133 7.45 -1.56 -4.45
N LEU A 134 6.70 -2.67 -4.44
CA LEU A 134 7.28 -4.01 -4.40
C LEU A 134 8.09 -4.36 -5.66
N VAL A 135 7.63 -3.95 -6.84
CA VAL A 135 8.39 -4.17 -8.09
C VAL A 135 9.75 -3.46 -8.04
N LEU A 136 9.79 -2.22 -7.53
CA LEU A 136 11.05 -1.48 -7.41
C LEU A 136 11.91 -1.97 -6.25
N ASP A 137 11.30 -2.30 -5.11
CA ASP A 137 11.98 -2.85 -3.93
C ASP A 137 12.66 -4.17 -4.27
N ASP A 138 11.99 -5.06 -5.01
CA ASP A 138 12.59 -6.31 -5.47
C ASP A 138 13.84 -6.11 -6.33
N ILE A 139 13.88 -5.04 -7.14
CA ILE A 139 15.05 -4.68 -7.94
C ILE A 139 16.17 -4.13 -7.04
N MET A 140 15.85 -3.21 -6.13
CA MET A 140 16.82 -2.57 -5.24
C MET A 140 17.44 -3.57 -4.26
N ASP A 141 16.65 -4.49 -3.74
CA ASP A 141 17.08 -5.57 -2.85
C ASP A 141 17.57 -6.81 -3.60
N ASN A 142 17.61 -6.77 -4.94
CA ASN A 142 18.06 -7.88 -5.79
C ASN A 142 17.32 -9.21 -5.48
N SER A 143 16.06 -9.13 -5.05
CA SER A 143 15.24 -10.25 -4.61
C SER A 143 15.07 -11.32 -5.70
N VAL A 144 14.85 -12.57 -5.26
CA VAL A 144 14.70 -13.73 -6.15
C VAL A 144 13.22 -14.06 -6.38
N THR A 145 12.43 -14.15 -5.31
CA THR A 145 11.02 -14.54 -5.37
C THR A 145 10.12 -13.60 -4.57
N ARG A 146 8.88 -13.47 -5.02
CA ARG A 146 7.79 -12.78 -4.34
C ARG A 146 6.48 -13.51 -4.58
N ARG A 147 5.69 -13.71 -3.51
CA ARG A 147 4.37 -14.39 -3.56
C ARG A 147 4.44 -15.77 -4.24
N GLY A 148 5.51 -16.51 -4.00
CA GLY A 148 5.72 -17.86 -4.56
C GLY A 148 6.12 -17.89 -6.05
N GLN A 149 6.44 -16.75 -6.66
CA GLN A 149 6.86 -16.64 -8.06
C GLN A 149 8.17 -15.84 -8.17
N PRO A 150 8.94 -15.92 -9.27
CA PRO A 150 10.07 -15.04 -9.49
C PRO A 150 9.67 -13.56 -9.41
N CYS A 151 10.53 -12.69 -8.89
CA CYS A 151 10.28 -11.24 -8.95
C CYS A 151 10.12 -10.79 -10.42
N TRP A 152 9.30 -9.77 -10.69
CA TRP A 152 8.94 -9.40 -12.07
C TRP A 152 10.17 -9.13 -12.95
N PHE A 153 11.18 -8.43 -12.42
CA PHE A 153 12.43 -8.15 -13.14
C PHE A 153 13.30 -9.38 -13.41
N ARG A 154 13.05 -10.51 -12.73
CA ARG A 154 13.73 -11.80 -12.95
C ARG A 154 13.07 -12.64 -14.04
N VAL A 155 11.89 -12.27 -14.51
CA VAL A 155 11.24 -12.96 -15.62
C VAL A 155 12.08 -12.73 -16.89
N PRO A 156 12.46 -13.78 -17.65
CA PRO A 156 13.49 -13.70 -18.70
C PRO A 156 13.30 -12.58 -19.74
N GLN A 157 12.05 -12.32 -20.17
CA GLN A 157 11.74 -11.28 -21.15
C GLN A 157 11.47 -9.89 -20.55
N VAL A 158 11.51 -9.73 -19.22
CA VAL A 158 11.17 -8.47 -18.54
C VAL A 158 12.44 -7.69 -18.20
N GLY A 159 13.34 -8.27 -17.40
CA GLY A 159 14.56 -7.58 -16.97
C GLY A 159 14.26 -6.20 -16.36
N MET A 160 15.04 -5.19 -16.73
CA MET A 160 14.90 -3.82 -16.21
C MET A 160 13.71 -3.04 -16.79
N VAL A 161 12.96 -3.59 -17.75
CA VAL A 161 11.66 -3.00 -18.17
C VAL A 161 10.72 -2.88 -16.96
N ALA A 162 10.89 -3.77 -15.97
CA ALA A 162 10.19 -3.73 -14.68
C ALA A 162 10.25 -2.37 -13.98
N ILE A 163 11.30 -1.57 -14.15
CA ILE A 163 11.39 -0.22 -13.58
C ILE A 163 10.26 0.67 -14.14
N ASN A 164 10.11 0.67 -15.46
CA ASN A 164 9.06 1.44 -16.13
C ASN A 164 7.67 0.84 -15.90
N ASP A 165 7.55 -0.49 -15.82
CA ASP A 165 6.29 -1.13 -15.43
C ASP A 165 5.84 -0.72 -14.03
N GLY A 166 6.78 -0.57 -13.08
CA GLY A 166 6.53 0.04 -11.77
C GLY A 166 5.95 1.45 -11.91
N ILE A 167 6.56 2.30 -12.75
CA ILE A 167 6.05 3.65 -13.02
C ILE A 167 4.63 3.60 -13.62
N LEU A 168 4.32 2.63 -14.49
CA LEU A 168 2.96 2.44 -15.02
C LEU A 168 1.97 2.07 -13.92
N LEU A 169 2.31 1.13 -13.02
CA LEU A 169 1.50 0.76 -11.87
C LEU A 169 1.14 1.98 -11.02
N ARG A 170 2.12 2.83 -10.72
CA ARG A 170 1.93 4.09 -9.99
C ARG A 170 0.95 5.03 -10.71
N ASN A 171 1.13 5.24 -12.01
CA ASN A 171 0.27 6.14 -12.80
C ASN A 171 -1.18 5.62 -12.95
N HIS A 172 -1.39 4.30 -12.94
CA HIS A 172 -2.73 3.71 -13.00
C HIS A 172 -3.63 4.14 -11.83
N ILE A 173 -3.06 4.44 -10.66
CA ILE A 173 -3.80 4.93 -9.49
C ILE A 173 -4.54 6.21 -9.86
N HIS A 174 -3.84 7.20 -10.42
CA HIS A 174 -4.45 8.48 -10.84
C HIS A 174 -5.48 8.29 -11.96
N ARG A 175 -5.31 7.29 -12.84
CA ARG A 175 -6.31 6.93 -13.86
C ARG A 175 -7.59 6.41 -13.24
N ILE A 176 -7.49 5.50 -12.27
CA ILE A 176 -8.63 4.94 -11.53
C ILE A 176 -9.33 6.06 -10.74
N LEU A 177 -8.57 6.86 -9.97
CA LEU A 177 -9.12 7.97 -9.20
C LEU A 177 -9.87 8.96 -10.10
N LYS A 178 -9.26 9.40 -11.20
CA LYS A 178 -9.90 10.32 -12.14
C LYS A 178 -11.16 9.72 -12.78
N LYS A 179 -11.15 8.43 -13.12
CA LYS A 179 -12.28 7.80 -13.81
C LYS A 179 -13.51 7.66 -12.92
N HIS A 180 -13.31 7.22 -11.67
CA HIS A 180 -14.42 6.85 -10.79
C HIS A 180 -14.75 7.90 -9.71
N PHE A 181 -13.81 8.80 -9.38
CA PHE A 181 -13.96 9.73 -8.26
C PHE A 181 -13.97 11.20 -8.64
N ARG A 182 -13.66 11.60 -9.87
CA ARG A 182 -13.58 13.04 -10.28
C ARG A 182 -14.80 13.90 -9.97
N GLY A 183 -15.98 13.29 -9.83
CA GLY A 183 -17.23 13.98 -9.52
C GLY A 183 -17.60 13.95 -8.03
N LYS A 184 -16.80 13.29 -7.18
CA LYS A 184 -17.02 13.21 -5.74
C LYS A 184 -16.47 14.47 -5.06
N PRO A 185 -17.12 14.96 -3.99
CA PRO A 185 -16.67 16.16 -3.29
C PRO A 185 -15.26 16.01 -2.68
N TYR A 186 -14.90 14.78 -2.30
CA TYR A 186 -13.60 14.43 -1.71
C TYR A 186 -12.54 14.00 -2.74
N TYR A 187 -12.71 14.32 -4.03
CA TYR A 187 -11.78 13.91 -5.09
C TYR A 187 -10.37 14.46 -4.88
N VAL A 188 -10.27 15.76 -4.57
CA VAL A 188 -8.98 16.43 -4.36
C VAL A 188 -8.29 15.85 -3.14
N ASP A 189 -9.03 15.63 -2.05
CA ASP A 189 -8.51 15.02 -0.83
C ASP A 189 -7.97 13.60 -1.08
N LEU A 190 -8.63 12.80 -1.93
CA LEU A 190 -8.11 11.50 -2.33
C LEU A 190 -6.81 11.62 -3.13
N VAL A 191 -6.73 12.54 -4.10
CA VAL A 191 -5.52 12.73 -4.89
C VAL A 191 -4.36 13.16 -4.00
N ASP A 192 -4.59 14.11 -3.10
CA ASP A 192 -3.57 14.60 -2.17
C ASP A 192 -3.16 13.51 -1.17
N LEU A 193 -4.12 12.78 -0.59
CA LEU A 193 -3.86 11.66 0.31
C LEU A 193 -2.95 10.58 -0.31
N PHE A 194 -3.24 10.15 -1.55
CA PHE A 194 -2.41 9.16 -2.23
C PHE A 194 -1.02 9.70 -2.53
N ASN A 195 -0.89 10.95 -2.98
CA ASN A 195 0.41 11.57 -3.25
C ASN A 195 1.24 11.75 -1.97
N GLU A 196 0.64 12.19 -0.88
CA GLU A 196 1.31 12.36 0.42
C GLU A 196 1.81 11.03 0.97
N VAL A 197 0.97 10.00 0.94
CA VAL A 197 1.36 8.67 1.43
C VAL A 197 2.39 8.01 0.52
N GLU A 198 2.32 8.21 -0.80
CA GLU A 198 3.38 7.80 -1.74
C GLU A 198 4.70 8.49 -1.40
N MET A 199 4.69 9.80 -1.17
CA MET A 199 5.87 10.58 -0.77
C MET A 199 6.46 10.09 0.56
N GLN A 200 5.61 9.85 1.57
CA GLN A 200 6.02 9.28 2.86
C GLN A 200 6.68 7.92 2.68
N THR A 201 6.08 7.04 1.87
CA THR A 201 6.59 5.70 1.60
C THR A 201 7.93 5.75 0.86
N ALA A 202 8.05 6.60 -0.16
CA ALA A 202 9.29 6.82 -0.88
C ALA A 202 10.40 7.40 0.02
N CYS A 203 10.07 8.37 0.88
CA CYS A 203 11.00 8.89 1.89
C CYS A 203 11.44 7.80 2.87
N GLY A 204 10.52 6.94 3.30
CA GLY A 204 10.79 5.77 4.13
C GLY A 204 11.75 4.80 3.47
N GLN A 205 11.55 4.49 2.19
CA GLN A 205 12.47 3.67 1.40
C GLN A 205 13.84 4.33 1.26
N MET A 206 13.88 5.63 1.00
CA MET A 206 15.14 6.38 0.90
C MET A 206 15.95 6.25 2.19
N ILE A 207 15.35 6.48 3.35
CA ILE A 207 16.08 6.38 4.63
C ILE A 207 16.48 4.93 4.96
N ASP A 208 15.74 3.92 4.50
CA ASP A 208 16.13 2.51 4.63
C ASP A 208 17.41 2.22 3.83
N LEU A 209 17.45 2.64 2.56
CA LEU A 209 18.56 2.39 1.64
C LEU A 209 19.83 3.14 2.03
N ILE A 210 19.75 4.42 2.39
CA ILE A 210 20.94 5.20 2.77
C ILE A 210 21.48 4.79 4.14
N THR A 211 20.66 4.17 4.99
CA THR A 211 21.09 3.61 6.28
C THR A 211 21.87 2.30 6.07
N THR A 212 21.53 1.53 5.03
CA THR A 212 22.05 0.18 4.76
C THR A 212 23.13 0.14 3.66
N PHE A 213 23.62 1.30 3.21
CA PHE A 213 24.50 1.44 2.04
C PHE A 213 25.80 0.61 2.14
N GLU A 214 26.10 -0.19 1.11
CA GLU A 214 27.15 -1.22 1.16
C GLU A 214 28.58 -0.69 1.42
N GLY A 215 28.87 0.55 1.02
CA GLY A 215 30.18 1.18 1.22
C GLY A 215 30.44 1.68 2.65
N GLU A 216 29.40 1.76 3.48
CA GLU A 216 29.47 2.27 4.86
C GLU A 216 28.70 1.36 5.83
N LYS A 217 28.88 0.03 5.69
CA LYS A 217 28.30 -0.99 6.59
C LYS A 217 28.84 -0.82 8.02
N ASP A 218 28.24 0.13 8.73
CA ASP A 218 28.56 0.50 10.10
C ASP A 218 27.31 0.34 10.96
N LEU A 219 27.29 -0.73 11.77
CA LEU A 219 26.21 -1.01 12.71
C LEU A 219 26.05 0.09 13.77
N ALA A 220 27.04 0.95 13.99
CA ALA A 220 26.92 2.06 14.95
C ALA A 220 25.86 3.10 14.52
N LYS A 221 25.51 3.12 13.23
CA LYS A 221 24.39 3.93 12.71
C LYS A 221 23.03 3.38 13.12
N TYR A 222 22.93 2.10 13.49
CA TYR A 222 21.64 1.46 13.74
C TYR A 222 21.17 1.82 15.13
N SER A 223 19.93 2.30 15.21
CA SER A 223 19.32 2.71 16.46
C SER A 223 17.81 2.58 16.39
N LEU A 224 17.19 2.42 17.56
CA LEU A 224 15.73 2.33 17.65
C LEU A 224 15.01 3.56 17.06
N PRO A 225 15.48 4.81 17.22
CA PRO A 225 14.88 5.97 16.55
C PRO A 225 14.94 5.91 15.02
N ILE A 226 16.02 5.37 14.45
CA ILE A 226 16.17 5.21 12.99
C ILE A 226 15.24 4.11 12.49
N HIS A 227 15.24 2.93 13.13
CA HIS A 227 14.30 1.84 12.84
C HIS A 227 12.85 2.36 12.87
N ARG A 228 12.44 3.02 13.97
CA ARG A 228 11.09 3.57 14.11
C ARG A 228 10.74 4.52 12.96
N ARG A 229 11.69 5.37 12.53
CA ARG A 229 11.47 6.31 11.43
C ARG A 229 11.33 5.60 10.08
N ILE A 230 12.20 4.64 9.77
CA ILE A 230 12.11 3.81 8.57
C ILE A 230 10.74 3.17 8.51
N VAL A 231 10.36 2.43 9.56
CA VAL A 231 9.10 1.69 9.63
C VAL A 231 7.88 2.59 9.53
N GLN A 232 7.89 3.71 10.28
CA GLN A 232 6.78 4.67 10.27
C GLN A 232 6.49 5.16 8.85
N TYR A 233 7.53 5.58 8.12
CA TYR A 233 7.37 6.17 6.80
C TYR A 233 7.22 5.12 5.69
N LYS A 234 8.06 4.07 5.69
CA LYS A 234 8.08 3.02 4.66
C LYS A 234 6.85 2.12 4.72
N THR A 235 6.32 1.83 5.90
CA THR A 235 5.26 0.80 6.04
C THR A 235 3.95 1.36 6.61
N ALA A 236 4.01 2.10 7.71
CA ALA A 236 2.82 2.35 8.53
C ALA A 236 1.75 3.19 7.81
N TYR A 237 2.15 4.25 7.10
CA TYR A 237 1.20 5.13 6.41
C TYR A 237 0.39 4.41 5.33
N TYR A 238 1.05 3.77 4.36
CA TYR A 238 0.31 3.13 3.26
C TYR A 238 -0.40 1.83 3.68
N SER A 239 0.09 1.16 4.73
CA SER A 239 -0.45 -0.14 5.15
C SER A 239 -1.62 -0.03 6.13
N PHE A 240 -1.62 0.98 6.99
CA PHE A 240 -2.61 1.12 8.07
C PHE A 240 -3.42 2.42 7.96
N TYR A 241 -2.76 3.56 7.79
CA TYR A 241 -3.46 4.85 7.73
C TYR A 241 -4.27 5.01 6.43
N LEU A 242 -3.65 4.79 5.28
CA LEU A 242 -4.26 5.02 3.97
C LEU A 242 -5.58 4.27 3.75
N PRO A 243 -5.72 2.97 4.12
CA PRO A 243 -7.00 2.28 3.98
C PRO A 243 -8.14 2.91 4.78
N VAL A 244 -7.88 3.32 6.03
CA VAL A 244 -8.89 3.94 6.90
C VAL A 244 -9.19 5.37 6.45
N ALA A 245 -8.17 6.13 6.05
CA ALA A 245 -8.33 7.47 5.51
C ALA A 245 -9.19 7.49 4.23
N CYS A 246 -9.01 6.50 3.34
CA CYS A 246 -9.88 6.31 2.18
C CYS A 246 -11.34 6.09 2.59
N ALA A 247 -11.58 5.24 3.60
CA ALA A 247 -12.93 4.96 4.10
C ALA A 247 -13.56 6.19 4.78
N LEU A 248 -12.78 6.97 5.54
CA LEU A 248 -13.24 8.22 6.18
C LEU A 248 -13.65 9.26 5.13
N LEU A 249 -12.82 9.49 4.11
CA LEU A 249 -13.17 10.41 3.01
C LEU A 249 -14.45 9.96 2.29
N MET A 250 -14.59 8.67 2.03
CA MET A 250 -15.83 8.12 1.45
C MET A 250 -17.06 8.32 2.34
N ALA A 251 -16.88 8.32 3.67
CA ALA A 251 -17.93 8.58 4.65
C ALA A 251 -18.26 10.07 4.79
N GLY A 252 -17.54 10.95 4.09
CA GLY A 252 -17.75 12.40 4.14
C GLY A 252 -17.03 13.08 5.30
N GLU A 253 -16.08 12.40 5.94
CA GLU A 253 -15.28 12.94 7.03
C GLU A 253 -14.15 13.85 6.54
N ASN A 254 -13.79 14.86 7.33
CA ASN A 254 -12.58 15.66 7.12
C ASN A 254 -11.41 15.03 7.90
N LEU A 255 -10.36 14.60 7.20
CA LEU A 255 -9.19 13.94 7.81
C LEU A 255 -8.44 14.79 8.84
N GLU A 256 -8.54 16.13 8.79
CA GLU A 256 -7.97 17.02 9.80
C GLU A 256 -8.57 16.79 11.20
N ASN A 257 -9.79 16.27 11.28
CA ASN A 257 -10.45 15.93 12.54
C ASN A 257 -10.06 14.56 13.08
N HIS A 258 -9.27 13.77 12.34
CA HIS A 258 -8.94 12.36 12.64
C HIS A 258 -7.44 12.15 12.82
N ILE A 259 -6.72 13.14 13.36
CA ILE A 259 -5.27 13.06 13.63
C ILE A 259 -4.95 11.98 14.68
N ASP A 260 -5.81 11.81 15.67
CA ASP A 260 -5.70 10.75 16.67
C ASP A 260 -5.84 9.37 16.03
N VAL A 261 -6.78 9.18 15.11
CA VAL A 261 -6.93 7.94 14.32
C VAL A 261 -5.66 7.65 13.52
N LYS A 262 -5.09 8.67 12.85
CA LYS A 262 -3.79 8.53 12.14
C LYS A 262 -2.68 8.07 13.08
N ASN A 263 -2.56 8.69 14.26
CA ASN A 263 -1.51 8.35 15.22
C ASN A 263 -1.61 6.89 15.71
N VAL A 264 -2.84 6.42 15.98
CA VAL A 264 -3.07 5.02 16.38
C VAL A 264 -2.69 4.06 15.27
N LEU A 265 -3.11 4.34 14.03
CA LEU A 265 -2.80 3.49 12.87
C LEU A 265 -1.31 3.47 12.54
N VAL A 266 -0.61 4.58 12.72
CA VAL A 266 0.85 4.64 12.58
C VAL A 266 1.54 3.78 13.65
N ASP A 267 1.13 3.88 14.91
CA ASP A 267 1.67 3.05 15.99
C ASP A 267 1.35 1.55 15.76
N MET A 268 0.17 1.20 15.22
CA MET A 268 -0.14 -0.16 14.79
C MET A 268 0.80 -0.64 13.67
N GLY A 269 1.08 0.21 12.69
CA GLY A 269 2.01 -0.13 11.61
C GLY A 269 3.44 -0.33 12.09
N ILE A 270 3.86 0.44 13.10
CA ILE A 270 5.16 0.23 13.75
C ILE A 270 5.20 -1.13 14.46
N TYR A 271 4.17 -1.44 15.26
CA TYR A 271 4.05 -2.75 15.90
C TYR A 271 4.07 -3.88 14.85
N PHE A 272 3.28 -3.75 13.78
CA PHE A 272 3.21 -4.74 12.71
C PHE A 272 4.57 -5.02 12.06
N GLN A 273 5.38 -4.00 11.80
CA GLN A 273 6.69 -4.20 11.20
C GLN A 273 7.70 -4.81 12.18
N VAL A 274 7.62 -4.48 13.48
CA VAL A 274 8.43 -5.19 14.49
C VAL A 274 8.09 -6.69 14.52
N GLN A 275 6.82 -7.05 14.31
CA GLN A 275 6.45 -8.45 14.14
C GLN A 275 7.04 -9.05 12.85
N ASP A 276 7.08 -8.30 11.73
CA ASP A 276 7.66 -8.80 10.47
C ASP A 276 9.16 -9.05 10.65
N ASP A 277 9.89 -8.11 11.26
CA ASP A 277 11.32 -8.23 11.56
C ASP A 277 11.61 -9.44 12.49
N TYR A 278 10.74 -9.68 13.48
CA TYR A 278 10.83 -10.86 14.34
C TYR A 278 10.60 -12.15 13.55
N LEU A 279 9.53 -12.21 12.75
CA LEU A 279 9.17 -13.40 11.97
C LEU A 279 10.22 -13.68 10.88
N ASP A 280 10.87 -12.67 10.30
CA ASP A 280 11.93 -12.86 9.30
C ASP A 280 13.08 -13.71 9.84
N CYS A 281 13.45 -13.52 11.11
CA CYS A 281 14.51 -14.28 11.74
C CYS A 281 14.06 -15.62 12.35
N PHE A 282 12.89 -15.64 13.00
CA PHE A 282 12.46 -16.74 13.88
C PHE A 282 11.35 -17.65 13.31
N ALA A 283 10.64 -17.24 12.25
CA ALA A 283 9.59 -18.08 11.66
C ALA A 283 10.16 -19.09 10.65
N ASP A 284 9.45 -20.20 10.49
CA ASP A 284 9.77 -21.16 9.44
C ASP A 284 9.51 -20.56 8.04
N PRO A 285 10.40 -20.77 7.05
CA PRO A 285 10.25 -20.20 5.70
C PRO A 285 8.93 -20.57 5.01
N GLU A 286 8.41 -21.78 5.24
CA GLU A 286 7.11 -22.22 4.70
C GLU A 286 5.96 -21.39 5.24
N THR A 287 6.02 -21.01 6.52
CA THR A 287 5.02 -20.18 7.19
C THR A 287 5.08 -18.74 6.72
N LEU A 288 6.30 -18.20 6.55
CA LEU A 288 6.54 -16.83 6.10
C LEU A 288 6.29 -16.66 4.57
N GLY A 289 6.41 -17.74 3.79
CA GLY A 289 6.27 -17.74 2.33
C GLY A 289 7.47 -17.14 1.59
N LYS A 290 8.57 -16.86 2.31
CA LYS A 290 9.88 -16.46 1.82
C LYS A 290 10.96 -16.93 2.80
N ILE A 291 12.21 -16.98 2.34
CA ILE A 291 13.36 -17.10 3.24
C ILE A 291 13.62 -15.70 3.80
N GLY A 292 13.75 -15.58 5.13
CA GLY A 292 14.14 -14.32 5.76
C GLY A 292 15.61 -14.01 5.48
N THR A 293 15.89 -12.76 5.11
CA THR A 293 17.20 -12.32 4.62
C THR A 293 17.70 -11.06 5.32
N ASP A 294 16.99 -10.59 6.36
CA ASP A 294 17.31 -9.32 7.03
C ASP A 294 18.77 -9.25 7.53
N ILE A 295 19.33 -10.38 7.98
CA ILE A 295 20.71 -10.45 8.47
C ILE A 295 21.70 -10.33 7.31
N GLU A 296 21.49 -11.09 6.24
CA GLU A 296 22.32 -11.14 5.04
C GLU A 296 22.33 -9.80 4.31
N ASP A 297 21.14 -9.20 4.20
CA ASP A 297 20.89 -7.93 3.51
C ASP A 297 21.30 -6.71 4.37
N PHE A 298 21.88 -6.96 5.55
CA PHE A 298 22.34 -5.93 6.48
C PHE A 298 21.21 -4.96 6.85
N LYS A 299 19.95 -5.40 6.96
CA LYS A 299 18.81 -4.52 7.22
C LYS A 299 18.88 -3.89 8.60
N CYS A 300 18.35 -2.66 8.74
CA CYS A 300 18.15 -2.04 10.05
C CYS A 300 16.91 -2.62 10.74
N SER A 301 16.94 -3.93 11.02
CA SER A 301 15.85 -4.70 11.61
C SER A 301 15.69 -4.40 13.12
N TRP A 302 14.47 -4.56 13.66
CA TRP A 302 14.22 -4.38 15.09
C TRP A 302 15.11 -5.27 15.97
N LEU A 303 15.42 -6.49 15.50
CA LEU A 303 16.25 -7.43 16.25
C LEU A 303 17.68 -6.94 16.41
N VAL A 304 18.30 -6.40 15.35
CA VAL A 304 19.69 -5.91 15.43
C VAL A 304 19.79 -4.67 16.31
N VAL A 305 18.83 -3.74 16.25
CA VAL A 305 18.84 -2.57 17.13
C VAL A 305 18.64 -2.97 18.60
N LYS A 306 17.83 -4.00 18.88
CA LYS A 306 17.65 -4.53 20.24
C LYS A 306 18.84 -5.31 20.74
N ALA A 307 19.54 -6.03 19.86
CA ALA A 307 20.80 -6.68 20.19
C ALA A 307 21.86 -5.64 20.57
N LEU A 308 22.03 -4.60 19.75
CA LEU A 308 23.00 -3.51 20.01
C LEU A 308 22.77 -2.80 21.35
N GLU A 309 21.53 -2.67 21.82
CA GLU A 309 21.20 -2.11 23.14
C GLU A 309 21.61 -3.02 24.32
N ARG A 310 21.81 -4.33 24.08
CA ARG A 310 21.95 -5.37 25.12
C ARG A 310 23.29 -6.09 25.12
N CYS A 311 23.99 -6.10 23.98
CA CYS A 311 25.25 -6.80 23.83
C CYS A 311 26.29 -6.30 24.85
N SER A 312 27.08 -7.25 25.38
CA SER A 312 28.39 -6.93 25.95
C SER A 312 29.35 -6.42 24.86
N LYS A 313 30.55 -5.98 25.26
CA LYS A 313 31.59 -5.58 24.29
C LYS A 313 31.97 -6.74 23.37
N GLU A 314 32.16 -7.93 23.93
CA GLU A 314 32.53 -9.15 23.19
C GLU A 314 31.41 -9.58 22.24
N GLN A 315 30.15 -9.54 22.69
CA GLN A 315 28.99 -9.83 21.86
C GLN A 315 28.81 -8.81 20.73
N THR A 316 29.16 -7.55 20.97
CA THR A 316 29.15 -6.51 19.92
C THR A 316 30.17 -6.84 18.83
N GLU A 317 31.38 -7.26 19.18
CA GLU A 317 32.39 -7.68 18.21
C GLU A 317 31.92 -8.88 17.38
N ILE A 318 31.24 -9.86 17.99
CA ILE A 318 30.58 -10.97 17.28
C ILE A 318 29.55 -10.43 16.29
N LEU A 319 28.64 -9.56 16.73
CA LEU A 319 27.60 -9.02 15.85
C LEU A 319 28.20 -8.28 14.64
N TYR A 320 29.19 -7.42 14.87
CA TYR A 320 29.86 -6.65 13.80
C TYR A 320 30.62 -7.54 12.81
N ALA A 321 31.22 -8.63 13.28
CA ALA A 321 31.95 -9.55 12.41
C ALA A 321 31.04 -10.39 11.50
N ASN A 322 29.77 -10.58 11.89
CA ASN A 322 28.88 -11.56 11.26
C ASN A 322 27.64 -10.95 10.56
N TYR A 323 27.15 -9.78 10.96
CA TYR A 323 25.96 -9.17 10.34
C TYR A 323 26.24 -8.67 8.91
N GLY A 324 25.29 -8.83 7.98
CA GLY A 324 25.44 -8.44 6.57
C GLY A 324 26.38 -9.32 5.75
N LYS A 325 26.61 -10.55 6.22
CA LYS A 325 27.41 -11.57 5.52
C LYS A 325 26.47 -12.67 5.01
N PRO A 326 26.51 -12.99 3.71
CA PRO A 326 25.62 -13.99 3.12
C PRO A 326 26.00 -15.44 3.47
N ASP A 327 27.15 -15.65 4.13
CA ASP A 327 27.58 -16.99 4.54
C ASP A 327 26.67 -17.51 5.68
N PRO A 328 26.07 -18.70 5.52
CA PRO A 328 25.15 -19.26 6.53
C PRO A 328 25.75 -19.41 7.93
N SER A 329 27.06 -19.60 8.06
CA SER A 329 27.73 -19.71 9.36
C SER A 329 27.80 -18.36 10.09
N ASN A 330 27.90 -17.25 9.36
CA ASN A 330 27.81 -15.91 9.94
C ASN A 330 26.37 -15.64 10.40
N VAL A 331 25.37 -15.96 9.56
CA VAL A 331 23.95 -15.82 9.92
C VAL A 331 23.61 -16.63 11.17
N ALA A 332 24.09 -17.88 11.25
CA ALA A 332 23.87 -18.74 12.41
C ALA A 332 24.42 -18.13 13.71
N LYS A 333 25.61 -17.53 13.69
CA LYS A 333 26.20 -16.84 14.86
C LYS A 333 25.37 -15.63 15.31
N VAL A 334 24.81 -14.86 14.38
CA VAL A 334 23.91 -13.75 14.71
C VAL A 334 22.64 -14.29 15.37
N LYS A 335 22.03 -15.35 14.81
CA LYS A 335 20.82 -15.97 15.38
C LYS A 335 21.09 -16.60 16.76
N GLU A 336 22.25 -17.20 16.97
CA GLU A 336 22.68 -17.73 18.27
C GLU A 336 22.80 -16.60 19.30
N LEU A 337 23.46 -15.49 18.93
CA LEU A 337 23.54 -14.31 19.78
C LEU A 337 22.15 -13.74 20.13
N TYR A 338 21.22 -13.70 19.17
CA TYR A 338 19.83 -13.27 19.45
C TYR A 338 19.12 -14.17 20.46
N LYS A 339 19.43 -15.47 20.47
CA LYS A 339 18.91 -16.41 21.49
C LYS A 339 19.56 -16.19 22.85
N GLU A 340 20.87 -15.99 22.90
CA GLU A 340 21.60 -15.68 24.15
C GLU A 340 21.07 -14.41 24.82
N LEU A 341 20.68 -13.41 24.03
CA LEU A 341 20.11 -12.15 24.50
C LEU A 341 18.60 -12.21 24.81
N ASP A 342 17.98 -13.40 24.70
CA ASP A 342 16.53 -13.63 24.85
C ASP A 342 15.67 -12.64 24.06
N LEU A 343 16.03 -12.38 22.79
CA LEU A 343 15.26 -11.42 21.97
C LEU A 343 13.82 -11.90 21.69
N GLU A 344 13.55 -13.20 21.78
CA GLU A 344 12.19 -13.74 21.76
C GLU A 344 11.37 -13.29 22.98
N GLY A 345 11.94 -13.35 24.18
CA GLY A 345 11.32 -12.82 25.41
C GLY A 345 11.11 -11.31 25.32
N VAL A 346 12.11 -10.57 24.85
CA VAL A 346 12.03 -9.11 24.63
C VAL A 346 10.91 -8.75 23.63
N PHE A 347 10.77 -9.52 22.55
CA PHE A 347 9.68 -9.34 21.58
C PHE A 347 8.31 -9.61 22.21
N LYS A 348 8.15 -10.71 22.97
CA LYS A 348 6.88 -11.04 23.64
C LYS A 348 6.46 -9.95 24.63
N GLU A 349 7.41 -9.37 25.37
CA GLU A 349 7.15 -8.24 26.26
C GLU A 349 6.74 -6.98 25.47
N TYR A 350 7.45 -6.67 24.39
CA TYR A 350 7.12 -5.55 23.49
C TYR A 350 5.72 -5.71 22.88
N GLU A 351 5.37 -6.93 22.43
CA GLU A 351 4.07 -7.25 21.85
C GLU A 351 2.94 -7.04 22.87
N SER A 352 3.07 -7.55 24.10
CA SER A 352 2.07 -7.36 25.15
C SER A 352 1.87 -5.88 25.47
N LYS A 353 2.95 -5.14 25.70
CA LYS A 353 2.91 -3.71 26.03
C LYS A 353 2.31 -2.87 24.89
N SER A 354 2.65 -3.21 23.64
CA SER A 354 2.11 -2.53 22.46
C SER A 354 0.61 -2.78 22.32
N TYR A 355 0.17 -4.02 22.52
CA TYR A 355 -1.25 -4.39 22.47
C TYR A 355 -2.07 -3.71 23.58
N GLU A 356 -1.57 -3.68 24.81
CA GLU A 356 -2.21 -2.98 25.94
C GLU A 356 -2.34 -1.48 25.67
N LYS A 357 -1.26 -0.83 25.23
CA LYS A 357 -1.26 0.59 24.87
C LYS A 357 -2.27 0.87 23.76
N LEU A 358 -2.23 0.11 22.67
CA LEU A 358 -3.13 0.30 21.53
C LEU A 358 -4.59 0.10 21.95
N THR A 359 -4.89 -0.95 22.71
CA THR A 359 -6.24 -1.21 23.22
C THR A 359 -6.73 -0.05 24.08
N GLY A 360 -5.93 0.43 25.03
CA GLY A 360 -6.29 1.55 25.89
C GLY A 360 -6.60 2.83 25.11
N VAL A 361 -5.80 3.18 24.11
CA VAL A 361 -6.04 4.37 23.27
C VAL A 361 -7.31 4.19 22.41
N ILE A 362 -7.54 3.00 21.84
CA ILE A 362 -8.74 2.72 21.05
C ILE A 362 -9.98 2.85 21.92
N GLU A 363 -9.99 2.29 23.12
CA GLU A 363 -11.16 2.30 24.01
C GLU A 363 -11.52 3.70 24.52
N ALA A 364 -10.51 4.58 24.64
CA ALA A 364 -10.69 5.98 24.99
C ALA A 364 -11.27 6.85 23.85
N HIS A 365 -11.28 6.37 22.61
CA HIS A 365 -11.80 7.13 21.47
C HIS A 365 -13.31 7.36 21.58
N LYS A 366 -13.82 8.56 21.25
CA LYS A 366 -15.23 8.91 21.47
C LYS A 366 -16.21 8.21 20.53
N SER A 367 -15.85 8.05 19.26
CA SER A 367 -16.71 7.40 18.25
C SER A 367 -16.61 5.89 18.33
N LYS A 368 -17.75 5.20 18.52
CA LYS A 368 -17.85 3.74 18.56
C LYS A 368 -17.58 3.09 17.20
N ALA A 369 -17.99 3.74 16.11
CA ALA A 369 -17.65 3.30 14.76
C ALA A 369 -16.12 3.25 14.55
N ILE A 370 -15.41 4.31 14.97
CA ILE A 370 -13.94 4.35 14.89
C ILE A 370 -13.31 3.31 15.81
N GLN A 371 -13.83 3.10 17.02
CA GLN A 371 -13.37 2.00 17.88
C GLN A 371 -13.48 0.65 17.16
N ALA A 372 -14.59 0.39 16.47
CA ALA A 372 -14.80 -0.86 15.75
C ALA A 372 -13.81 -1.04 14.58
N VAL A 373 -13.56 0.03 13.80
CA VAL A 373 -12.54 0.03 12.74
C VAL A 373 -11.17 -0.32 13.31
N LEU A 374 -10.72 0.39 14.35
CA LEU A 374 -9.39 0.19 14.93
C LEU A 374 -9.25 -1.20 15.59
N LYS A 375 -10.29 -1.68 16.28
CA LYS A 375 -10.32 -3.04 16.85
C LYS A 375 -10.23 -4.11 15.76
N SER A 376 -10.88 -3.92 14.62
CA SER A 376 -10.79 -4.83 13.47
C SER A 376 -9.35 -4.92 12.94
N PHE A 377 -8.64 -3.79 12.81
CA PHE A 377 -7.23 -3.80 12.42
C PHE A 377 -6.33 -4.49 13.43
N LEU A 378 -6.48 -4.17 14.72
CA LEU A 378 -5.65 -4.74 15.77
C LEU A 378 -5.82 -6.27 15.86
N ALA A 379 -7.06 -6.76 15.75
CA ALA A 379 -7.37 -8.19 15.77
C ALA A 379 -6.74 -8.96 14.59
N LYS A 380 -6.57 -8.33 13.43
CA LYS A 380 -5.94 -8.94 12.26
C LYS A 380 -4.42 -9.12 12.41
N ILE A 381 -3.77 -8.37 13.29
CA ILE A 381 -2.30 -8.36 13.42
C ILE A 381 -1.79 -8.93 14.76
N TYR A 382 -2.57 -8.86 15.82
CA TYR A 382 -2.13 -9.32 17.14
C TYR A 382 -1.85 -10.83 17.14
N LYS A 383 -0.66 -11.23 17.62
CA LYS A 383 -0.19 -12.64 17.64
C LYS A 383 -0.25 -13.34 16.29
N ARG A 384 -0.09 -12.60 15.19
CA ARG A 384 0.00 -13.22 13.86
C ARG A 384 1.24 -14.09 13.76
N GLN A 385 1.14 -15.14 12.96
CA GLN A 385 2.24 -16.08 12.71
C GLN A 385 2.84 -15.92 11.30
N LYS A 386 2.29 -15.01 10.47
CA LYS A 386 2.68 -14.82 9.06
C LYS A 386 2.20 -13.48 8.49
#